data_AF-A0A2E4FHC8-F1
#
_entry.id   AF-A0A2E4FHC8-F1
#
_cell.length_a   1.000
_cell.length_b   1.000
_cell.length_c   1.000
_cell.angle_alpha   90.00
_cell.angle_beta   90.00
_cell.angle_gamma   90.00
#
_symmetry.space_group_name_H-M   'P 1'
#
loop_
_entity.id
_entity.type
_entity.pdbx_description
1 polymer ?
#
loop_
_entity_poly.entity_id
_entity_poly.type
_entity_poly.pdbx_seq_one_letter_code
_entity_poly.pdbx_strand_id
1 'polypeptide(L)'
;MLSGCSLQPSDAASGSGDQSGSDQSATSGPEAIVCQCPNDSPSDDFMLGLQALSQGDYAAAGQHFEEHALSGGEQAPGEAATGQALADTLSEYPIGEDSSTADEVTDRAMLIDLVLVLIAGLEQKVAELSAENAALAVDLEKREEALKRLRELTLGQPEA
;
A
#
# COMPACT_ATOMS: atom_id res chain seq x y z
N MET A 1 -42.78 9.70 -3.61
CA MET A 1 -42.08 10.53 -2.61
C MET A 1 -40.97 11.26 -3.40
N LEU A 2 -41.20 12.44 -4.01
CA LEU A 2 -41.16 13.82 -3.42
C LEU A 2 -39.81 14.05 -2.70
N SER A 3 -38.95 15.04 -2.95
CA SER A 3 -39.08 16.48 -3.29
C SER A 3 -37.69 16.96 -3.81
N GLY A 4 -37.48 18.04 -4.57
CA GLY A 4 -38.17 19.32 -4.73
C GLY A 4 -37.19 20.46 -4.38
N CYS A 5 -36.59 21.10 -5.39
CA CYS A 5 -35.78 22.32 -5.21
C CYS A 5 -36.70 23.49 -4.86
N SER A 6 -36.43 24.19 -3.75
CA SER A 6 -37.14 25.42 -3.39
C SER A 6 -36.46 26.61 -4.06
N LEU A 7 -37.07 27.13 -5.14
CA LEU A 7 -36.92 28.51 -5.56
C LEU A 7 -38.04 29.30 -4.88
N GLN A 8 -37.67 30.25 -4.04
CA GLN A 8 -38.61 31.12 -3.35
C GLN A 8 -38.91 32.34 -4.24
N PRO A 9 -40.16 32.55 -4.69
CA PRO A 9 -40.54 33.81 -5.31
C PRO A 9 -40.96 34.80 -4.22
N SER A 10 -40.34 35.97 -4.20
CA SER A 10 -40.88 37.13 -3.50
C SER A 10 -41.71 37.93 -4.50
N ASP A 11 -43.02 37.71 -4.51
CA ASP A 11 -43.95 38.66 -5.11
C ASP A 11 -44.47 39.62 -4.05
N ALA A 12 -44.22 40.90 -4.26
CA ALA A 12 -45.12 41.96 -3.83
C ALA A 12 -45.12 43.03 -4.92
N ALA A 13 -46.12 42.95 -5.80
CA ALA A 13 -46.43 43.96 -6.79
C ALA A 13 -47.04 45.20 -6.13
N SER A 14 -46.66 46.39 -6.60
CA SER A 14 -47.56 47.54 -6.80
C SER A 14 -46.88 48.66 -7.61
N GLY A 15 -47.32 48.80 -8.87
CA GLY A 15 -47.74 50.10 -9.42
C GLY A 15 -46.70 51.07 -10.01
N SER A 16 -46.71 51.13 -11.35
CA SER A 16 -46.67 52.32 -12.23
C SER A 16 -45.40 53.19 -12.36
N GLY A 17 -44.93 53.33 -13.61
CA GLY A 17 -44.17 54.50 -14.07
C GLY A 17 -43.15 54.19 -15.18
N ASP A 18 -43.42 54.69 -16.39
CA ASP A 18 -42.53 54.66 -17.56
C ASP A 18 -41.11 55.20 -17.29
N GLN A 19 -40.10 54.64 -17.97
CA GLN A 19 -39.24 55.33 -18.96
C GLN A 19 -37.87 54.67 -19.16
N SER A 20 -37.58 54.47 -20.46
CA SER A 20 -36.29 54.43 -21.16
C SER A 20 -35.04 54.89 -20.38
N GLY A 21 -34.02 54.02 -20.35
CA GLY A 21 -32.65 54.38 -20.00
C GLY A 21 -31.72 53.19 -20.18
N SER A 22 -30.97 53.15 -21.30
CA SER A 22 -29.81 52.29 -21.45
C SER A 22 -28.71 52.80 -20.52
N ASP A 23 -28.21 51.96 -19.62
CA ASP A 23 -26.89 52.14 -19.02
C ASP A 23 -26.19 50.79 -18.89
N GLN A 24 -25.01 50.72 -19.51
CA GLN A 24 -24.06 49.65 -19.37
C GLN A 24 -23.41 49.74 -17.99
N SER A 25 -23.25 48.62 -17.28
CA SER A 25 -21.93 48.18 -16.79
C SER A 25 -22.03 47.09 -15.74
N ALA A 26 -20.99 46.26 -15.77
CA ALA A 26 -20.56 45.32 -14.76
C ALA A 26 -21.51 44.13 -14.53
N THR A 27 -21.31 43.11 -15.36
CA THR A 27 -21.46 41.73 -14.91
C THR A 27 -20.46 41.51 -13.77
N SER A 28 -20.85 41.79 -12.54
CA SER A 28 -20.16 41.24 -11.38
C SER A 28 -20.47 39.75 -11.36
N GLY A 29 -19.74 38.98 -12.16
CA GLY A 29 -19.66 37.55 -11.96
C GLY A 29 -19.22 37.31 -10.51
N PRO A 30 -19.73 36.28 -9.82
CA PRO A 30 -19.26 35.97 -8.49
C PRO A 30 -17.75 35.81 -8.61
N GLU A 31 -17.00 36.67 -7.89
CA GLU A 31 -15.57 36.49 -7.77
C GLU A 31 -15.37 35.03 -7.38
N ALA A 32 -14.70 34.29 -8.26
CA ALA A 32 -14.30 32.94 -7.94
C ALA A 32 -13.50 33.10 -6.66
N ILE A 33 -14.09 32.71 -5.53
CA ILE A 33 -13.37 32.48 -4.30
C ILE A 33 -12.38 31.40 -4.70
N VAL A 34 -11.18 31.82 -5.09
CA VAL A 34 -10.04 30.94 -5.25
C VAL A 34 -9.87 30.42 -3.84
N CYS A 35 -10.37 29.21 -3.58
CA CYS A 35 -9.91 28.46 -2.44
C CYS A 35 -8.40 28.35 -2.64
N GLN A 36 -7.64 29.25 -2.00
CA GLN A 36 -6.27 28.95 -1.64
C GLN A 36 -6.37 27.77 -0.66
N CYS A 37 -6.48 26.57 -1.22
CA CYS A 37 -5.96 25.39 -0.56
C CYS A 37 -4.53 25.77 -0.19
N PRO A 38 -4.15 25.74 1.11
CA PRO A 38 -2.76 25.91 1.47
C PRO A 38 -1.96 24.93 0.62
N ASN A 39 -1.18 25.44 -0.33
CA ASN A 39 -0.28 24.62 -1.10
C ASN A 39 0.75 24.07 -0.13
N ASP A 40 0.93 22.76 -0.19
CA ASP A 40 1.91 21.97 0.56
C ASP A 40 1.84 22.21 2.07
N SER A 41 0.90 21.51 2.73
CA SER A 41 1.26 20.96 4.04
C SER A 41 2.61 20.25 3.84
N PRO A 42 3.64 20.57 4.65
CA PRO A 42 4.92 19.86 4.54
C PRO A 42 4.61 18.36 4.53
N SER A 43 5.22 17.61 3.60
CA SER A 43 5.09 16.16 3.57
C SER A 43 5.32 15.68 5.00
N ASP A 44 4.28 15.10 5.62
CA ASP A 44 4.43 14.57 6.96
C ASP A 44 5.50 13.47 6.93
N ASP A 45 6.11 13.20 8.09
CA ASP A 45 7.17 12.21 8.18
C ASP A 45 6.69 10.83 7.70
N PHE A 46 5.41 10.51 7.84
CA PHE A 46 4.85 9.27 7.30
C PHE A 46 4.97 9.18 5.77
N MET A 47 4.62 10.25 5.06
CA MET A 47 4.73 10.31 3.59
C MET A 47 6.18 10.29 3.13
N LEU A 48 7.11 10.90 3.87
CA LEU A 48 8.55 10.78 3.61
C LEU A 48 9.03 9.34 3.81
N GLY A 49 8.50 8.64 4.83
CA GLY A 49 8.74 7.22 5.05
C GLY A 49 8.27 6.36 3.88
N LEU A 50 7.05 6.58 3.38
CA LEU A 50 6.53 5.90 2.20
C LEU A 50 7.36 6.18 0.93
N GLN A 51 7.80 7.42 0.75
CA GLN A 51 8.67 7.79 -0.36
C GLN A 51 10.03 7.06 -0.27
N ALA A 52 10.64 7.02 0.92
CA ALA A 52 11.89 6.30 1.13
C ALA A 52 11.74 4.78 0.86
N LEU A 53 10.62 4.18 1.27
CA LEU A 53 10.28 2.79 0.93
C LEU A 53 10.22 2.57 -0.59
N SER A 54 9.60 3.50 -1.33
CA SER A 54 9.47 3.40 -2.79
C SER A 54 10.82 3.47 -3.53
N GLN A 55 11.84 4.03 -2.87
CA GLN A 55 13.22 4.13 -3.38
C GLN A 55 14.11 2.98 -2.88
N GLY A 56 13.56 2.06 -2.08
CA GLY A 56 14.30 0.96 -1.47
C GLY A 56 15.17 1.36 -0.27
N ASP A 57 15.05 2.59 0.23
CA ASP A 57 15.78 3.04 1.42
C ASP A 57 14.98 2.74 2.70
N TYR A 58 15.00 1.46 3.09
CA TYR A 58 14.26 0.99 4.26
C TYR A 58 14.76 1.58 5.58
N ALA A 59 16.04 1.97 5.66
CA ALA A 59 16.61 2.57 6.85
C ALA A 59 16.19 4.03 7.02
N ALA A 60 16.15 4.80 5.92
CA ALA A 60 15.58 6.15 5.95
C ALA A 60 14.07 6.11 6.20
N ALA A 61 13.36 5.16 5.60
CA ALA A 61 11.94 4.96 5.86
C ALA A 61 11.64 4.74 7.35
N GLY A 62 12.44 3.90 8.02
CA GLY A 62 12.26 3.63 9.44
C GLY A 62 12.48 4.87 10.33
N GLN A 63 13.47 5.70 10.01
CA GLN A 63 13.70 6.96 10.74
C GLN A 63 12.51 7.92 10.61
N HIS A 64 11.94 8.02 9.41
CA HIS A 64 10.76 8.83 9.15
C HIS A 64 9.51 8.31 9.89
N PHE A 65 9.29 6.99 9.93
CA PHE A 65 8.20 6.44 10.72
C PHE A 65 8.39 6.65 12.22
N GLU A 66 9.62 6.55 12.74
CA GLU A 66 9.91 6.85 14.14
C GLU A 66 9.60 8.32 14.47
N GLU A 67 10.00 9.25 13.60
CA GLU A 67 9.68 10.67 13.79
C GLU A 67 8.15 10.92 13.74
N HIS A 68 7.43 10.30 12.79
CA HIS A 68 5.96 10.36 12.73
C HIS A 68 5.30 9.88 14.01
N ALA A 69 5.81 8.81 14.62
CA ALA A 69 5.30 8.27 15.88
C ALA A 69 5.39 9.28 17.04
N LEU A 70 6.40 10.15 17.01
CA LEU A 70 6.68 11.14 18.06
C LEU A 70 5.98 12.47 17.81
N SER A 71 5.87 12.88 16.55
CA SER A 71 5.42 14.21 16.15
C SER A 71 3.93 14.26 15.77
N GLY A 72 3.32 13.11 15.45
CA GLY A 72 1.95 13.04 14.99
C GLY A 72 0.88 13.02 16.09
N GLY A 73 -0.38 12.97 15.65
CA GLY A 73 -1.54 12.89 16.54
C GLY A 73 -1.72 11.52 17.19
N GLU A 74 -2.88 11.29 17.84
CA GLU A 74 -3.19 10.04 18.57
C GLU A 74 -3.01 8.76 17.73
N GLN A 75 -3.22 8.84 16.41
CA GLN A 75 -3.12 7.70 15.49
C GLN A 75 -1.69 7.42 15.00
N ALA A 76 -0.77 8.38 15.13
CA ALA A 76 0.53 8.33 14.49
C ALA A 76 1.44 7.18 14.97
N PRO A 77 1.46 6.79 16.25
CA PRO A 77 2.21 5.61 16.69
C PRO A 77 1.76 4.31 16.02
N GLY A 78 0.45 4.16 15.76
CA GLY A 78 -0.10 2.97 15.10
C GLY A 78 0.22 2.92 13.60
N GLU A 79 0.17 4.09 12.95
CA GLU A 79 0.55 4.24 11.54
C GLU A 79 2.04 3.99 11.34
N ALA A 80 2.88 4.61 12.18
CA ALA A 80 4.31 4.40 12.19
C ALA A 80 4.70 2.93 12.42
N ALA A 81 4.06 2.25 13.38
CA ALA A 81 4.30 0.83 13.61
C ALA A 81 3.97 -0.04 12.38
N THR A 82 2.92 0.32 11.64
CA THR A 82 2.56 -0.37 10.39
C THR A 82 3.58 -0.10 9.29
N GLY A 83 4.03 1.15 9.14
CA GLY A 83 5.09 1.53 8.21
C GLY A 83 6.42 0.84 8.52
N GLN A 84 6.80 0.79 9.79
CA GLN A 84 8.01 0.10 10.26
C GLN A 84 7.96 -1.39 9.94
N ALA A 85 6.84 -2.06 10.22
CA ALA A 85 6.68 -3.48 9.92
C ALA A 85 6.82 -3.77 8.41
N LEU A 86 6.33 -2.86 7.56
CA LEU A 86 6.53 -2.96 6.12
C LEU A 86 8.01 -2.79 5.73
N ALA A 87 8.69 -1.78 6.29
CA ALA A 87 10.12 -1.55 6.07
C ALA A 87 10.97 -2.78 6.45
N ASP A 88 10.72 -3.33 7.64
CA ASP A 88 11.42 -4.52 8.15
C ASP A 88 11.20 -5.71 7.21
N THR A 89 9.96 -5.95 6.80
CA THR A 89 9.60 -7.05 5.88
C THR A 89 10.32 -6.91 4.54
N LEU A 90 10.30 -5.71 3.95
CA LEU A 90 10.94 -5.44 2.66
C LEU A 90 12.48 -5.54 2.76
N SER A 91 13.06 -5.23 3.92
CA SER A 91 14.49 -5.39 4.18
C SER A 91 14.92 -6.86 4.31
N GLU A 92 14.06 -7.72 4.87
CA GLU A 92 14.32 -9.16 5.01
C GLU A 92 14.22 -9.89 3.65
N TYR A 93 13.37 -9.38 2.76
CA TYR A 93 13.10 -9.96 1.45
C TYR A 93 13.44 -8.95 0.34
N PRO A 94 14.74 -8.65 0.12
CA PRO A 94 15.16 -7.69 -0.88
C PRO A 94 14.70 -8.15 -2.26
N ILE A 95 13.93 -7.29 -2.90
CA ILE A 95 13.40 -7.50 -4.23
C ILE A 95 14.49 -7.09 -5.23
N GLY A 96 14.79 -7.96 -6.19
CA GLY A 96 15.82 -7.68 -7.21
C GLY A 96 15.52 -6.39 -8.00
N GLU A 97 16.57 -5.69 -8.44
CA GLU A 97 16.52 -4.37 -9.12
C GLU A 97 15.75 -4.32 -10.46
N ASP A 98 15.11 -5.42 -10.87
CA ASP A 98 14.45 -5.57 -12.17
C ASP A 98 13.16 -4.73 -12.34
N SER A 99 12.72 -3.99 -11.31
CA SER A 99 11.56 -3.07 -11.37
C SER A 99 11.86 -1.71 -12.02
N SER A 100 13.04 -1.55 -12.64
CA SER A 100 13.43 -0.29 -13.30
C SER A 100 12.80 -0.12 -14.70
N THR A 101 11.48 0.06 -14.79
CA THR A 101 10.90 0.78 -15.93
C THR A 101 10.60 2.21 -15.49
N ALA A 102 11.59 3.08 -15.71
CA ALA A 102 11.51 4.52 -15.55
C ALA A 102 10.52 5.11 -16.57
N ASP A 103 9.23 5.03 -16.24
CA ASP A 103 8.25 6.05 -16.57
C ASP A 103 7.95 6.82 -15.28
N GLU A 104 7.25 7.96 -15.33
CA GLU A 104 6.85 8.72 -14.13
C GLU A 104 5.81 7.94 -13.29
N VAL A 105 6.21 6.82 -12.71
CA VAL A 105 5.42 5.98 -11.82
C VAL A 105 5.45 6.65 -10.46
N THR A 106 4.27 7.05 -9.98
CA THR A 106 4.11 7.63 -8.63
C THR A 106 4.66 6.69 -7.56
N ASP A 107 5.22 7.23 -6.47
CA ASP A 107 5.73 6.45 -5.32
C ASP A 107 4.74 5.37 -4.84
N ARG A 108 3.45 5.68 -4.85
CA ARG A 108 2.38 4.73 -4.50
C ARG A 108 2.32 3.51 -5.42
N ALA A 109 2.49 3.71 -6.72
CA ALA A 109 2.49 2.61 -7.67
C ALA A 109 3.78 1.76 -7.54
N MET A 110 4.92 2.39 -7.26
CA MET A 110 6.16 1.67 -6.92
C MET A 110 6.00 0.82 -5.65
N LEU A 111 5.38 1.35 -4.60
CA LEU A 111 5.10 0.57 -3.38
C LEU A 111 4.18 -0.62 -3.63
N ILE A 112 3.15 -0.46 -4.48
CA ILE A 112 2.27 -1.56 -4.86
C ILE A 112 3.06 -2.63 -5.63
N ASP A 113 3.89 -2.22 -6.58
CA ASP A 113 4.74 -3.15 -7.34
C ASP A 113 5.68 -3.92 -6.41
N LEU A 114 6.35 -3.22 -5.50
CA LEU A 114 7.23 -3.82 -4.50
C LEU A 114 6.49 -4.87 -3.65
N VAL A 115 5.29 -4.56 -3.16
CA VAL A 115 4.48 -5.54 -2.39
C VAL A 115 4.06 -6.74 -3.25
N LEU A 116 3.71 -6.53 -4.53
CA LEU A 116 3.34 -7.62 -5.43
C LEU A 116 4.52 -8.55 -5.73
N VAL A 117 5.71 -8.00 -5.94
CA VAL A 117 6.90 -8.82 -6.18
C VAL A 117 7.30 -9.58 -4.91
N LEU A 118 7.14 -8.97 -3.72
CA LEU A 118 7.36 -9.66 -2.45
C LEU A 118 6.44 -10.88 -2.32
N ILE A 119 5.14 -10.72 -2.60
CA ILE A 119 4.17 -11.81 -2.55
C ILE A 119 4.57 -12.93 -3.51
N ALA A 120 4.90 -12.60 -4.75
CA ALA A 120 5.33 -13.59 -5.75
C ALA A 120 6.60 -14.35 -5.30
N GLY A 121 7.57 -13.64 -4.72
CA GLY A 121 8.79 -14.24 -4.18
C GLY A 121 8.51 -15.20 -3.01
N LEU A 122 7.61 -14.82 -2.10
CA LEU A 122 7.19 -15.67 -0.99
C LEU A 122 6.44 -16.92 -1.48
N GLU A 123 5.54 -16.78 -2.45
CA GLU A 123 4.84 -17.92 -3.07
C GLU A 123 5.82 -18.92 -3.70
N GLN A 124 6.83 -18.42 -4.41
CA GLN A 124 7.87 -19.25 -5.01
C GLN A 124 8.69 -20.00 -3.95
N LYS A 125 9.08 -19.32 -2.86
CA LYS A 125 9.82 -19.95 -1.75
C LYS A 125 8.99 -21.02 -1.04
N VAL A 126 7.69 -20.79 -0.87
CA VAL A 126 6.77 -21.81 -0.32
C VAL A 126 6.69 -23.03 -1.23
N ALA A 127 6.59 -22.82 -2.54
CA ALA A 127 6.55 -23.92 -3.51
C ALA A 127 7.86 -24.74 -3.50
N GLU A 128 9.02 -24.08 -3.44
CA GLU A 128 10.33 -24.72 -3.35
C GLU A 128 10.45 -25.55 -2.07
N LEU A 129 10.16 -24.96 -0.91
CA LEU A 129 10.18 -25.67 0.38
C LEU A 129 9.21 -26.85 0.41
N SER A 130 8.05 -26.74 -0.23
CA SER A 130 7.10 -27.83 -0.35
C SER A 130 7.65 -28.99 -1.18
N ALA A 131 8.31 -28.70 -2.30
CA ALA A 131 8.94 -29.71 -3.14
C ALA A 131 10.11 -30.41 -2.43
N GLU A 132 10.95 -29.65 -1.72
CA GLU A 132 12.04 -30.20 -0.90
C GLU A 132 11.51 -31.12 0.18
N ASN A 133 10.46 -30.71 0.91
CA ASN A 133 9.87 -31.52 1.97
C ASN A 133 9.31 -32.84 1.42
N ALA A 134 8.62 -32.79 0.27
CA ALA A 134 8.12 -33.99 -0.40
C ALA A 134 9.26 -34.94 -0.82
N ALA A 135 10.37 -34.40 -1.34
CA ALA A 135 11.53 -35.20 -1.70
C ALA A 135 12.19 -35.85 -0.47
N LEU A 136 12.30 -35.12 0.63
CA LEU A 136 12.82 -35.64 1.90
C LEU A 136 11.92 -36.72 2.48
N ALA A 137 10.60 -36.57 2.41
CA ALA A 137 9.65 -37.59 2.85
C ALA A 137 9.82 -38.90 2.09
N VAL A 138 9.98 -38.83 0.76
CA VAL A 138 10.25 -40.02 -0.09
C VAL A 138 11.60 -40.66 0.24
N ASP A 139 12.64 -39.87 0.51
CA ASP A 139 13.95 -40.41 0.91
C ASP A 139 13.89 -41.11 2.27
N LEU A 140 13.16 -40.55 3.23
CA LEU A 140 12.93 -41.19 4.53
C LEU A 140 12.19 -42.53 4.38
N GLU A 141 11.13 -42.59 3.57
CA GLU A 141 10.40 -43.84 3.31
C GLU A 141 11.32 -44.92 2.72
N LYS A 142 12.17 -44.56 1.75
CA LYS A 142 13.15 -45.50 1.18
C LYS A 142 14.14 -46.01 2.21
N ARG A 143 14.60 -45.15 3.12
CA ARG A 143 15.52 -45.54 4.21
C ARG A 143 14.83 -46.49 5.19
N GLU A 144 13.58 -46.20 5.55
CA GLU A 144 12.79 -47.08 6.43
C GLU A 144 12.57 -48.46 5.79
N GLU A 145 12.26 -48.52 4.49
CA GLU A 145 12.12 -49.79 3.78
C GLU A 145 13.44 -50.56 3.71
N ALA A 146 14.56 -49.88 3.43
CA ALA A 146 15.88 -50.50 3.42
C ALA A 146 16.25 -51.08 4.80
N LEU A 147 15.96 -50.35 5.88
CA LEU A 147 16.16 -50.83 7.24
C LEU A 147 15.28 -52.04 7.56
N LYS A 148 14.03 -52.05 7.10
CA LYS A 148 13.13 -53.20 7.27
C LYS A 148 13.67 -54.44 6.56
N ARG A 149 14.08 -54.31 5.30
CA ARG A 149 14.70 -55.42 4.53
C ARG A 149 15.99 -55.92 5.18
N LEU A 150 16.83 -55.00 5.65
CA LEU A 150 18.07 -55.37 6.37
C LEU A 150 17.77 -56.17 7.64
N ARG A 151 16.77 -55.74 8.41
CA ARG A 151 16.32 -56.45 9.61
C ARG A 151 15.83 -57.87 9.27
N GLU A 152 15.01 -58.01 8.25
CA GLU A 152 14.52 -59.31 7.77
C GLU A 152 15.69 -60.24 7.38
N LEU A 153 16.70 -59.73 6.68
CA LEU A 153 17.90 -60.49 6.30
C LEU A 153 18.75 -60.90 7.50
N THR A 154 18.91 -60.03 8.50
CA THR A 154 19.68 -60.34 9.72
C THR A 154 18.99 -61.33 10.65
N LEU A 155 17.66 -61.41 10.63
CA LEU A 155 16.89 -62.35 11.44
C LEU A 155 16.63 -63.69 10.72
N GLY A 156 16.87 -63.75 9.41
CA GLY A 156 16.63 -64.94 8.57
C GLY A 156 17.86 -65.84 8.35
N GLN A 157 19.04 -65.53 8.91
CA GLN A 157 20.21 -66.42 8.84
C GLN A 157 20.17 -67.40 10.02
N PRO A 158 19.89 -68.70 9.81
CA PRO A 158 20.19 -69.69 10.83
C PRO A 158 21.71 -69.77 11.00
N GLU A 159 22.19 -69.72 12.24
CA GLU A 159 23.58 -69.94 12.59
C GLU A 159 24.02 -71.30 12.02
N ALA A 160 25.07 -71.28 11.19
CA ALA A 160 25.70 -72.47 10.62
C ALA A 160 26.81 -73.01 11.52
#